data_AF-A0A8D8FCP1-F1
#
_entry.id   AF-A0A8D8FCP1-F1
#
_cell.length_a   1.000
_cell.length_b   1.000
_cell.length_c   1.000
_cell.angle_alpha   90.00
_cell.angle_beta   90.00
_cell.angle_gamma   90.00
#
_symmetry.space_group_name_H-M   'P 1'
#
loop_
_entity.id
_entity.type
_entity.pdbx_description
1 polymer ?
#
loop_
_entity_poly.entity_id
_entity_poly.type
_entity_poly.pdbx_seq_one_letter_code
_entity_poly.pdbx_strand_id
1 'polypeptide(L)'
;MIQLVPNIVVLNYMNETRTIKEELYSDLISKLTRGYENQLNYKLSDNSFAVFPEMRGCVFLTAFVAKSFAIASKYIYIDERVIEGALDWLVQTQQPDGRFVEIG
;
A
#
# COMPACT_ATOMS: atom_id res chain seq x y z
N MET A 1 1.25 -6.46 4.54
CA MET A 1 0.13 -5.58 4.98
C MET A 1 -0.01 -5.38 6.50
N ILE A 2 0.17 -6.39 7.37
CA ILE A 2 -0.09 -6.28 8.82
C ILE A 2 0.79 -5.22 9.52
N GLN A 3 2.04 -5.02 9.09
CA GLN A 3 2.91 -3.98 9.65
C GLN A 3 2.71 -2.59 9.00
N LEU A 4 1.84 -2.47 8.01
CA LEU A 4 1.62 -1.21 7.30
C LEU A 4 0.27 -0.61 7.68
N VAL A 5 -0.84 -1.24 7.26
CA VAL A 5 -2.18 -0.64 7.34
C VAL A 5 -2.63 -0.33 8.77
N PRO A 6 -2.50 -1.24 9.76
CA PRO A 6 -2.89 -0.92 11.13
C PRO A 6 -2.14 0.29 11.70
N ASN A 7 -0.84 0.42 11.40
CA ASN A 7 -0.04 1.56 11.86
C ASN A 7 -0.49 2.88 11.22
N ILE A 8 -0.87 2.86 9.94
CA ILE A 8 -1.49 4.03 9.27
C ILE A 8 -2.79 4.42 9.98
N VAL A 9 -3.65 3.45 10.30
CA VAL A 9 -4.94 3.71 10.96
C VAL A 9 -4.74 4.31 12.35
N VAL A 10 -3.81 3.78 13.13
CA VAL A 10 -3.46 4.34 14.45
C VAL A 10 -2.92 5.76 14.31
N LEU A 11 -2.02 6.03 13.38
CA LEU A 11 -1.47 7.36 13.14
C LEU A 11 -2.55 8.37 12.70
N ASN A 12 -3.42 7.99 11.78
CA ASN A 12 -4.57 8.82 11.38
C ASN A 12 -5.43 9.15 12.60
N TYR A 13 -5.82 8.14 13.40
CA TYR A 13 -6.65 8.35 14.58
C TYR A 13 -6.00 9.29 15.60
N MET A 14 -4.72 9.10 15.90
CA MET A 14 -4.00 9.94 16.85
C MET A 14 -3.84 11.38 16.35
N ASN A 15 -3.64 11.55 15.03
CA ASN A 15 -3.53 12.86 14.41
C ASN A 15 -4.87 13.61 14.46
N GLU A 16 -5.98 12.97 14.09
CA GLU A 16 -7.32 13.57 14.13
C GLU A 16 -7.76 13.92 15.56
N THR A 17 -7.44 13.07 16.53
CA THR A 17 -7.80 13.28 17.94
C THR A 17 -6.81 14.16 18.69
N ARG A 18 -5.69 14.58 18.08
CA ARG A 18 -4.61 15.35 18.70
C ARG A 18 -4.03 14.68 19.96
N THR A 19 -3.93 13.35 19.94
CA THR A 19 -3.45 12.52 21.05
C THR A 19 -2.05 11.95 20.83
N ILE A 20 -1.27 12.55 19.90
CA ILE A 20 0.07 12.09 19.51
C ILE A 20 1.01 12.08 20.72
N LYS A 21 1.63 10.93 20.99
CA LYS A 21 2.75 10.77 21.92
C LYS A 21 4.01 10.54 21.10
N GLU A 22 5.06 11.33 21.33
CA GLU A 22 6.27 11.33 20.49
C GLU A 22 6.95 9.95 20.40
N GLU A 23 7.09 9.25 21.53
CA GLU A 23 7.70 7.92 21.57
C GLU A 23 6.95 6.90 20.70
N LEU A 24 5.61 6.87 20.82
CA LEU A 24 4.76 5.99 20.03
C LEU A 24 4.77 6.39 18.54
N TYR A 25 4.83 7.69 18.24
CA TYR A 25 4.93 8.18 16.87
C TYR A 25 6.20 7.66 16.19
N SER A 26 7.36 7.79 16.84
CA SER A 26 8.64 7.31 16.32
C SER A 26 8.63 5.80 16.02
N ASP A 27 8.09 4.98 16.95
CA ASP A 27 7.93 3.54 16.75
C ASP A 27 7.00 3.20 15.58
N LEU A 28 5.87 3.90 15.44
CA LEU A 28 4.92 3.71 14.33
C LEU A 28 5.55 4.09 12.99
N ILE A 29 6.31 5.18 12.92
CA ILE A 29 7.04 5.58 11.71
C ILE A 29 8.06 4.50 11.31
N SER A 30 8.85 4.00 12.26
CA SER A 30 9.81 2.91 12.00
C SER A 30 9.13 1.65 11.46
N LYS A 31 8.01 1.25 12.08
CA LYS A 31 7.21 0.10 11.62
C LYS A 31 6.59 0.32 10.24
N LEU A 32 6.11 1.53 9.94
CA LEU A 32 5.60 1.89 8.62
C LEU A 32 6.68 1.80 7.55
N THR A 33 7.86 2.37 7.79
CA THR A 33 8.98 2.34 6.83
C THR A 33 9.38 0.90 6.51
N ARG A 34 9.57 0.06 7.54
CA ARG A 34 9.84 -1.37 7.34
C ARG A 34 8.67 -2.08 6.65
N GLY A 35 7.43 -1.69 6.96
CA GLY A 35 6.24 -2.20 6.30
C GLY A 35 6.23 -1.93 4.80
N TYR A 36 6.61 -0.72 4.39
CA TYR A 36 6.74 -0.30 3.00
C TYR A 36 7.82 -1.13 2.27
N GLU A 37 9.04 -1.17 2.80
CA GLU A 37 10.15 -1.96 2.24
C GLU A 37 9.76 -3.43 2.08
N ASN A 38 9.13 -4.01 3.09
CA ASN A 38 8.65 -5.39 3.04
C ASN A 38 7.58 -5.62 1.98
N GLN A 39 6.69 -4.66 1.72
CA GLN A 39 5.67 -4.81 0.67
C GLN A 39 6.28 -4.75 -0.74
N LEU A 40 7.38 -4.04 -0.95
CA LEU A 40 8.04 -3.98 -2.27
C LEU A 40 8.55 -5.35 -2.73
N ASN A 41 8.85 -6.28 -1.82
CA ASN A 41 9.23 -7.65 -2.16
C ASN A 41 8.13 -8.45 -2.87
N TYR A 42 6.88 -7.99 -2.81
CA TYR A 42 5.71 -8.62 -3.42
C TYR A 42 5.26 -7.93 -4.71
N LYS A 43 6.00 -6.91 -5.15
CA LYS A 43 5.78 -6.20 -6.40
C LYS A 43 6.35 -7.00 -7.56
N LEU A 44 5.53 -7.22 -8.59
CA LEU A 44 5.93 -7.89 -9.82
C LEU A 44 6.53 -6.90 -10.83
N SER A 45 7.10 -7.45 -11.91
CA SER A 45 7.73 -6.67 -12.99
C SER A 45 6.75 -5.81 -13.78
N ASP A 46 5.47 -6.19 -13.82
CA ASP A 46 4.37 -5.44 -14.46
C ASP A 46 3.75 -4.36 -13.54
N ASN A 47 4.34 -4.14 -12.35
CA ASN A 47 3.89 -3.23 -11.28
C ASN A 47 2.66 -3.68 -10.48
N SER A 48 2.12 -4.88 -10.73
CA SER A 48 1.10 -5.47 -9.87
C SER A 48 1.70 -6.04 -8.57
N PHE A 49 0.83 -6.38 -7.62
CA PHE A 49 1.20 -7.05 -6.38
C PHE A 49 0.56 -8.43 -6.29
N ALA A 50 1.31 -9.40 -5.76
CA ALA A 50 0.86 -10.77 -5.55
C ALA A 50 1.17 -11.26 -4.13
N VAL A 51 0.51 -12.34 -3.69
CA VAL A 51 0.79 -12.94 -2.37
C VAL A 51 2.15 -13.61 -2.34
N PHE A 52 2.58 -14.18 -3.48
CA PHE A 52 3.90 -14.77 -3.68
C PHE A 52 4.47 -14.30 -5.03
N PRO A 53 5.79 -14.10 -5.16
CA PRO A 53 6.42 -13.60 -6.40
C PRO A 53 6.20 -14.48 -7.63
N GLU A 54 5.90 -15.77 -7.46
CA GLU A 54 5.66 -16.73 -8.53
C GLU A 54 4.21 -16.69 -9.06
N MET A 55 3.32 -15.99 -8.36
CA MET A 55 1.92 -15.82 -8.76
C MET A 55 1.74 -14.63 -9.72
N ARG A 56 0.60 -14.60 -10.40
CA ARG A 56 0.17 -13.43 -11.16
C ARG A 56 -0.36 -12.33 -10.23
N GLY A 57 -0.38 -11.10 -10.74
CA GLY A 57 -0.93 -9.93 -10.04
C GLY A 57 -2.36 -10.14 -9.59
N CYS A 58 -2.64 -9.72 -8.35
CA CYS A 58 -3.95 -9.76 -7.73
C CYS A 58 -4.61 -8.39 -7.76
N VAL A 59 -5.85 -8.30 -8.27
CA VAL A 59 -6.55 -7.01 -8.46
C VAL A 59 -6.85 -6.37 -7.13
N PHE A 60 -7.49 -7.12 -6.22
CA PHE A 60 -7.78 -6.62 -4.88
C PHE A 60 -6.50 -6.19 -4.14
N LEU A 61 -5.45 -7.02 -4.18
CA LEU A 61 -4.22 -6.74 -3.46
C LEU A 61 -3.49 -5.52 -4.03
N THR A 62 -3.38 -5.41 -5.36
CA THR A 62 -2.74 -4.27 -6.03
C THR A 62 -3.47 -2.97 -5.67
N ALA A 63 -4.79 -2.95 -5.74
CA ALA A 63 -5.59 -1.79 -5.33
C ALA A 63 -5.43 -1.46 -3.84
N PHE A 64 -5.41 -2.48 -2.99
CA PHE A 64 -5.25 -2.30 -1.55
C PHE A 64 -3.87 -1.74 -1.17
N VAL A 65 -2.81 -2.22 -1.82
CA VAL A 65 -1.44 -1.71 -1.62
C VAL A 65 -1.32 -0.28 -2.14
N ALA A 66 -1.75 0.01 -3.36
CA ALA A 66 -1.68 1.35 -3.95
C ALA A 66 -2.39 2.39 -3.06
N LYS A 67 -3.62 2.08 -2.61
CA LYS A 67 -4.37 2.93 -1.66
C LYS A 67 -3.60 3.11 -0.35
N SER A 68 -3.05 2.03 0.22
CA SER A 68 -2.35 2.09 1.50
C SER A 68 -1.07 2.92 1.41
N PHE A 69 -0.31 2.80 0.33
CA PHE A 69 0.87 3.60 0.04
C PHE A 69 0.53 5.09 -0.12
N ALA A 70 -0.53 5.41 -0.86
CA ALA A 70 -1.00 6.80 -1.01
C ALA A 70 -1.43 7.44 0.32
N ILE A 71 -1.92 6.65 1.29
CA ILE A 71 -2.23 7.18 2.63
C ILE A 71 -0.95 7.27 3.48
N ALA A 72 -0.05 6.29 3.37
CA ALA A 72 1.21 6.26 4.10
C ALA A 72 2.17 7.41 3.74
N SER A 73 2.09 7.94 2.51
CA SER A 73 2.93 9.06 2.04
C SER A 73 2.75 10.34 2.86
N LYS A 74 1.67 10.44 3.66
CA LYS A 74 1.50 11.52 4.65
C LYS A 74 2.51 11.46 5.80
N TYR A 75 3.08 10.29 6.06
CA TYR A 75 3.87 9.99 7.26
C TYR A 75 5.30 9.58 6.95
N ILE A 76 5.52 8.85 5.85
CA ILE A 76 6.82 8.35 5.42
C ILE A 76 7.05 8.63 3.94
N TYR A 77 8.31 8.60 3.51
CA TYR A 77 8.62 8.64 2.09
C TYR A 77 8.11 7.36 1.39
N ILE A 78 7.42 7.56 0.27
CA ILE A 78 6.96 6.50 -0.64
C ILE A 78 7.37 6.95 -2.04
N ASP A 79 7.92 6.03 -2.85
CA ASP A 79 8.20 6.33 -4.25
C ASP A 79 6.89 6.39 -5.04
N GLU A 80 6.53 7.57 -5.54
CA GLU A 80 5.28 7.82 -6.27
C GLU A 80 5.13 6.91 -7.49
N ARG A 81 6.23 6.54 -8.14
CA ARG A 81 6.23 5.64 -9.31
C ARG A 81 5.70 4.25 -8.98
N VAL A 82 5.82 3.81 -7.72
CA VAL A 82 5.25 2.53 -7.28
C VAL A 82 3.74 2.60 -7.20
N ILE A 83 3.19 3.73 -6.77
CA ILE A 83 1.74 3.96 -6.71
C ILE A 83 1.19 4.10 -8.13
N GLU A 84 1.80 4.96 -8.94
CA GLU A 84 1.39 5.20 -10.33
C GLU A 84 1.42 3.91 -11.15
N GLY A 85 2.51 3.14 -11.09
CA GLY A 85 2.60 1.88 -11.82
C GLY A 85 1.54 0.85 -11.40
N ALA A 86 1.20 0.79 -10.12
CA ALA A 86 0.13 -0.09 -9.63
C ALA A 86 -1.26 0.36 -10.10
N LEU A 87 -1.51 1.68 -10.13
CA LEU A 87 -2.77 2.25 -10.64
C LEU A 87 -2.89 2.07 -12.17
N ASP A 88 -1.81 2.27 -12.92
CA ASP A 88 -1.77 2.05 -14.37
C ASP A 88 -2.06 0.58 -14.71
N TRP A 89 -1.48 -0.36 -13.96
CA TRP A 89 -1.78 -1.79 -14.12
C TRP A 89 -3.27 -2.10 -13.84
N LEU A 90 -3.86 -1.47 -12.82
CA LEU A 90 -5.29 -1.63 -12.54
C LEU A 90 -6.15 -1.09 -13.69
N VAL A 91 -5.85 0.10 -14.21
CA VAL A 91 -6.56 0.69 -15.37
C VAL A 91 -6.52 -0.25 -16.57
N GLN A 92 -5.37 -0.88 -16.84
CA GLN A 92 -5.22 -1.86 -17.93
C GLN A 92 -6.01 -3.16 -17.69
N THR A 93 -6.36 -3.46 -16.44
CA THR A 93 -7.13 -4.66 -16.05
C THR A 93 -8.64 -4.41 -16.05
N GLN A 94 -9.08 -3.15 -16.16
CA GLN A 94 -10.50 -2.79 -16.20
C GLN A 94 -11.15 -3.29 -17.50
N GLN A 95 -12.35 -3.89 -17.38
CA GLN A 95 -13.14 -4.32 -18.53
C GLN A 95 -13.78 -3.11 -19.24
N PRO A 96 -14.13 -3.22 -20.54
CA PRO A 96 -14.75 -2.12 -21.29
C PRO A 96 -16.07 -1.59 -20.71
N ASP A 97 -16.75 -2.40 -19.89
CA ASP A 97 -17.98 -2.03 -19.18
C ASP A 97 -17.73 -1.43 -17.78
N GLY A 98 -16.46 -1.16 -17.45
CA GLY A 98 -16.03 -0.55 -16.20
C GLY A 98 -15.81 -1.51 -15.04
N ARG A 99 -16.10 -2.81 -15.21
CA ARG A 99 -15.89 -3.81 -14.14
C ARG A 99 -14.41 -4.15 -13.95
N PHE A 100 -14.08 -4.57 -12.73
CA PHE A 100 -12.82 -5.23 -12.41
C PHE A 100 -13.12 -6.70 -12.11
N VAL A 101 -12.38 -7.62 -12.75
CA VAL A 101 -12.50 -9.05 -12.52
C VAL A 101 -11.27 -9.51 -11.76
N GLU A 102 -11.49 -10.22 -10.65
CA GLU A 102 -10.38 -10.72 -9.84
C GLU A 102 -9.57 -11.75 -10.64
N ILE A 103 -8.28 -11.48 -10.74
CA ILE A 103 -7.23 -12.39 -11.21
C ILE A 103 -6.20 -12.48 -10.10
N GLY A 104 -5.40 -13.54 -10.04
CA GLY A 104 -4.54 -13.86 -8.89
C GLY A 104 -4.75 -15.30 -8.49
#